data_AF-A0A940YDY2-F1
#
_entry.id   AF-A0A940YDY2-F1
#
_cell.length_a   1.000
_cell.length_b   1.000
_cell.length_c   1.000
_cell.angle_alpha   90.00
_cell.angle_beta   90.00
_cell.angle_gamma   90.00
#
_symmetry.space_group_name_H-M   'P 1'
#
loop_
_entity.id
_entity.type
_entity.pdbx_description
1 polymer ?
#
loop_
_entity_poly.entity_id
_entity_poly.type
_entity_poly.pdbx_seq_one_letter_code
_entity_poly.pdbx_strand_id
1 'polypeptide(L)'
;MSGKKPGSRAPRDPGHQQHIAARRQARAYALQGLYRWLLNGQDPSTLLPEVREFALQSIVERLSTQGGAELSAPEDLSVDEVQAQIRRQAEAEFETCDTVHLDALLSGCIETAPQLDETLRRYVDRPTEQLSPVEHAALLIGAYELAHCVDVPYRVAINEAVNLAKAFGGTDGHKYVNGVLDKAAAQLRPAEVAAARGG
;
A
#
# COMPACT_ATOMS: atom_id res chain seq x y z
N MET A 1 7.33 -33.90 -33.46
CA MET A 1 7.15 -32.48 -33.09
C MET A 1 6.13 -32.41 -31.95
N SER A 2 6.60 -32.40 -30.70
CA SER A 2 5.71 -32.28 -29.54
C SER A 2 5.37 -30.82 -29.29
N GLY A 3 4.15 -30.42 -29.66
CA GLY A 3 3.59 -29.12 -29.33
C GLY A 3 3.31 -29.02 -27.83
N LYS A 4 4.09 -28.18 -27.13
CA LYS A 4 3.86 -27.82 -25.73
C LYS A 4 2.59 -26.96 -25.68
N LYS A 5 1.49 -27.48 -25.11
CA LYS A 5 0.26 -26.69 -24.87
C LYS A 5 0.59 -25.47 -24.00
N PRO A 6 0.14 -24.25 -24.33
CA PRO A 6 0.26 -23.12 -23.43
C PRO A 6 -0.68 -23.36 -22.24
N GLY A 7 -0.12 -23.35 -21.02
CA GLY A 7 -0.90 -23.51 -19.80
C GLY A 7 -1.82 -22.31 -19.60
N SER A 8 -3.12 -22.47 -19.88
CA SER A 8 -4.12 -21.49 -19.48
C SER A 8 -4.24 -21.53 -17.95
N ARG A 9 -3.71 -20.52 -17.27
CA ARG A 9 -3.87 -20.36 -15.82
C ARG A 9 -5.36 -20.21 -15.54
N ALA A 10 -5.93 -21.08 -14.71
CA ALA A 10 -7.33 -21.02 -14.34
C ALA A 10 -7.71 -19.62 -13.81
N PRO A 11 -8.92 -19.11 -14.10
CA PRO A 11 -9.39 -17.84 -13.57
C PRO A 11 -9.33 -17.89 -12.04
N ARG A 12 -8.84 -16.80 -11.43
CA ARG A 12 -8.71 -16.69 -9.97
C ARG A 12 -10.08 -16.45 -9.35
N ASP A 13 -10.26 -16.94 -8.13
CA ASP A 13 -11.47 -16.70 -7.33
C ASP A 13 -11.71 -15.19 -7.14
N PRO A 14 -12.90 -14.65 -7.51
CA PRO A 14 -13.24 -13.24 -7.36
C PRO A 14 -13.08 -12.71 -5.93
N GLY A 15 -13.45 -13.49 -4.90
CA GLY A 15 -13.34 -13.07 -3.50
C GLY A 15 -11.89 -12.86 -3.08
N HIS A 16 -11.01 -13.78 -3.48
CA HIS A 16 -9.58 -13.65 -3.27
C HIS A 16 -8.97 -12.43 -4.00
N GLN A 17 -9.42 -12.14 -5.22
CA GLN A 17 -8.95 -10.97 -5.98
C GLN A 17 -9.38 -9.64 -5.35
N GLN A 18 -10.61 -9.55 -4.84
CA GLN A 18 -11.11 -8.37 -4.16
C GLN A 18 -10.31 -8.09 -2.88
N HIS A 19 -10.02 -9.12 -2.08
CA HIS A 19 -9.19 -8.99 -0.89
C HIS A 19 -7.75 -8.54 -1.20
N ILE A 20 -7.15 -9.03 -2.29
CA ILE A 20 -5.84 -8.54 -2.75
C ILE A 20 -5.90 -7.06 -3.11
N ALA A 21 -6.92 -6.63 -3.85
CA ALA A 21 -7.10 -5.24 -4.24
C ALA A 21 -7.29 -4.32 -3.02
N ALA A 22 -8.14 -4.74 -2.07
CA ALA A 22 -8.41 -4.05 -0.82
C ALA A 22 -7.14 -3.79 -0.01
N ARG A 23 -6.28 -4.81 0.14
CA ARG A 23 -5.01 -4.68 0.86
C ARG A 23 -3.95 -3.88 0.10
N ARG A 24 -3.99 -3.88 -1.23
CA ARG A 24 -3.10 -3.01 -2.04
C ARG A 24 -3.47 -1.54 -1.85
N GLN A 25 -4.76 -1.23 -1.84
CA GLN A 25 -5.25 0.11 -1.58
C GLN A 25 -4.91 0.56 -0.15
N ALA A 26 -5.08 -0.32 0.84
CA ALA A 26 -4.65 -0.06 2.22
C ALA A 26 -3.17 0.33 2.31
N ARG A 27 -2.28 -0.39 1.63
CA ARG A 27 -0.84 -0.07 1.57
C ARG A 27 -0.56 1.30 0.95
N ALA A 28 -1.26 1.65 -0.13
CA ALA A 28 -1.10 2.95 -0.79
C ALA A 28 -1.51 4.10 0.13
N TYR A 29 -2.63 3.96 0.85
CA TYR A 29 -3.08 4.95 1.84
C TYR A 29 -2.14 5.02 3.06
N ALA A 30 -1.66 3.88 3.56
CA ALA A 30 -0.67 3.84 4.63
C ALA A 30 0.61 4.58 4.22
N LEU A 31 1.10 4.39 2.99
CA LEU A 31 2.27 5.09 2.48
C LEU A 31 2.06 6.61 2.47
N GLN A 32 0.90 7.10 2.05
CA GLN A 32 0.59 8.54 2.07
C GLN A 32 0.60 9.10 3.49
N GLY A 33 0.04 8.37 4.46
CA GLY A 33 0.07 8.75 5.87
C GLY A 33 1.49 8.79 6.44
N LEU A 34 2.25 7.71 6.23
CA LEU A 34 3.65 7.61 6.68
C LEU A 34 4.54 8.67 6.03
N TYR A 35 4.33 8.98 4.75
CA TYR A 35 5.03 10.06 4.07
C TYR A 35 4.85 11.40 4.78
N ARG A 36 3.61 11.75 5.16
CA ARG A 36 3.30 12.99 5.90
C ARG A 36 3.92 12.98 7.29
N TRP A 37 3.83 11.85 7.98
CA TRP A 37 4.44 11.66 9.29
C TRP A 37 5.97 11.88 9.23
N LEU A 38 6.64 11.26 8.25
CA LEU A 38 8.09 11.38 8.08
C LEU A 38 8.54 12.79 7.70
N LEU A 39 7.74 13.55 6.95
CA LEU A 39 8.07 14.93 6.58
C LEU A 39 7.91 15.92 7.72
N ASN A 40 6.81 15.80 8.47
CA ASN A 40 6.35 16.89 9.35
C ASN A 40 6.23 16.48 10.82
N GLY A 41 6.49 15.22 11.17
CA GLY A 41 6.31 14.71 12.52
C GLY A 41 4.88 14.88 13.05
N GLN A 42 3.89 14.74 12.17
CA GLN A 42 2.49 14.95 12.54
C GLN A 42 2.04 14.01 13.66
N ASP A 43 1.04 14.44 14.42
CA ASP A 43 0.43 13.63 15.47
C ASP A 43 -0.16 12.35 14.84
N PRO A 44 0.29 11.15 15.28
CA PRO A 44 -0.21 9.89 14.74
C PRO A 44 -1.73 9.75 14.79
N SER A 45 -2.38 10.36 15.78
CA SER A 45 -3.83 10.31 15.96
C SER A 45 -4.61 11.05 14.87
N THR A 46 -3.99 11.99 14.15
CA THR A 46 -4.65 12.76 13.08
C THR A 46 -4.45 12.16 11.70
N LEU A 47 -3.43 11.31 11.52
CA LEU A 47 -3.04 10.81 10.21
C LEU A 47 -4.12 9.95 9.54
N LEU A 48 -4.75 9.02 10.27
CA LEU A 48 -5.76 8.14 9.67
C LEU A 48 -6.99 8.93 9.16
N PRO A 49 -7.59 9.86 9.96
CA PRO A 49 -8.63 10.76 9.45
C PRO A 49 -8.19 11.57 8.23
N GLU A 50 -6.98 12.13 8.25
CA GLU A 50 -6.46 12.96 7.15
C GLU A 50 -6.20 12.16 5.86
N VAL A 51 -5.69 10.94 5.99
CA VAL A 51 -5.50 10.02 4.86
C VAL A 51 -6.84 9.65 4.25
N ARG A 52 -7.85 9.36 5.09
CA ARG A 52 -9.22 9.10 4.61
C ARG A 52 -9.79 10.29 3.86
N GLU A 53 -9.71 11.49 4.44
CA GLU A 53 -10.26 12.70 3.81
C GLU A 53 -9.56 13.00 2.48
N PHE A 54 -8.24 12.89 2.42
CA PHE A 54 -7.49 13.07 1.18
C PHE A 54 -7.84 12.01 0.12
N ALA A 55 -8.00 10.75 0.53
CA ALA A 55 -8.44 9.68 -0.36
C ALA A 55 -9.83 9.96 -0.94
N LEU A 56 -10.78 10.39 -0.10
CA LEU A 56 -12.12 10.77 -0.56
C LEU A 56 -12.08 11.95 -1.52
N GLN A 57 -11.31 13.00 -1.22
CA GLN A 57 -11.16 14.15 -2.11
C GLN A 57 -10.60 13.74 -3.48
N SER A 58 -9.59 12.85 -3.49
CA SER A 58 -8.99 12.35 -4.73
C SER A 58 -10.00 11.52 -5.56
N ILE A 59 -10.82 10.69 -4.90
CA ILE A 59 -11.86 9.90 -5.56
C ILE A 59 -12.96 10.80 -6.10
N VAL A 60 -13.43 11.78 -5.31
CA VAL A 60 -14.43 12.78 -5.73
C VAL A 60 -13.95 13.56 -6.94
N GLU A 61 -12.70 14.02 -6.94
CA GLU A 61 -12.12 14.76 -8.06
C GLU A 61 -12.09 13.90 -9.34
N ARG A 62 -11.66 12.64 -9.22
CA ARG A 62 -11.64 11.69 -10.33
C ARG A 62 -13.04 11.38 -10.85
N LEU A 63 -14.00 11.13 -9.96
CA LEU A 63 -15.40 10.87 -10.32
C LEU A 63 -16.06 12.10 -10.95
N SER A 64 -15.73 13.31 -10.49
CA SER A 64 -16.22 14.56 -11.09
C SER A 64 -15.66 14.76 -12.50
N THR A 65 -14.38 14.42 -12.72
CA THR A 65 -13.72 14.55 -14.03
C THR A 65 -14.15 13.46 -15.02
N GLN A 66 -14.35 12.22 -14.55
CA GLN A 66 -14.81 11.09 -15.37
C GLN A 66 -16.34 11.12 -15.60
N GLY A 67 -17.09 11.66 -14.63
CA GLY A 67 -18.55 11.71 -14.63
C GLY A 67 -19.17 12.70 -15.61
N GLY A 68 -18.41 13.64 -16.16
CA GLY A 68 -18.91 14.55 -17.20
C GLY A 68 -19.39 13.86 -18.49
N ALA A 69 -19.07 12.57 -18.71
CA ALA A 69 -19.47 11.81 -19.89
C ALA A 69 -20.60 10.77 -19.66
N GLU A 70 -20.75 10.22 -18.45
CA GLU A 70 -21.74 9.16 -18.14
C GLU A 70 -22.81 9.60 -17.13
N LEU A 71 -22.52 10.60 -16.28
CA LEU A 71 -23.53 11.30 -15.50
C LEU A 71 -24.01 12.50 -16.32
N SER A 72 -24.66 12.22 -17.46
CA SER A 72 -25.73 13.11 -17.87
C SER A 72 -26.70 13.08 -16.69
N ALA A 73 -26.77 14.16 -15.91
CA ALA A 73 -27.79 14.25 -14.88
C ALA A 73 -29.12 13.84 -15.53
N PRO A 74 -29.93 12.98 -14.89
CA PRO A 74 -31.35 12.99 -15.20
C PRO A 74 -31.76 14.47 -15.20
N GLU A 75 -32.53 14.93 -16.19
CA GLU A 75 -32.80 16.36 -16.42
C GLU A 75 -33.37 17.11 -15.18
N ASP A 76 -33.69 16.39 -14.10
CA ASP A 76 -34.31 16.84 -12.86
C ASP A 76 -33.38 16.94 -11.63
N LEU A 77 -32.09 16.58 -11.67
CA LEU A 77 -31.22 16.69 -10.48
C LEU A 77 -30.54 18.06 -10.34
N SER A 78 -30.60 18.63 -9.14
CA SER A 78 -29.85 19.82 -8.75
C SER A 78 -28.34 19.55 -8.61
N VAL A 79 -27.54 20.62 -8.69
CA VAL A 79 -26.08 20.54 -8.50
C VAL A 79 -25.73 19.92 -7.14
N ASP A 80 -26.45 20.27 -6.08
CA ASP A 80 -26.21 19.75 -4.73
C ASP A 80 -26.49 18.24 -4.65
N GLU A 81 -27.50 17.74 -5.35
CA GLU A 81 -27.83 16.31 -5.41
C GLU A 81 -26.76 15.52 -6.18
N VAL A 82 -26.25 16.07 -7.28
CA VAL A 82 -25.13 15.47 -8.03
C VAL A 82 -23.89 15.39 -7.16
N GLN A 83 -23.54 16.46 -6.44
CA GLN A 83 -22.40 16.46 -5.51
C GLN A 83 -22.56 15.44 -4.38
N ALA A 84 -23.76 15.35 -3.79
CA ALA A 84 -24.06 14.36 -2.76
C ALA A 84 -23.95 12.91 -3.31
N GLN A 85 -24.36 12.67 -4.57
CA GLN A 85 -24.21 11.37 -5.21
C GLN A 85 -22.74 11.00 -5.45
N ILE A 86 -21.93 11.93 -5.96
CA ILE A 86 -20.49 11.73 -6.14
C ILE A 86 -19.81 11.41 -4.81
N ARG A 87 -20.16 12.15 -3.74
CA ARG A 87 -19.65 11.90 -2.39
C ARG A 87 -19.99 10.49 -1.88
N ARG A 88 -21.24 10.05 -2.01
CA ARG A 88 -21.65 8.69 -1.63
C ARG A 88 -20.89 7.61 -2.42
N GLN A 89 -20.70 7.83 -3.72
CA GLN A 89 -19.94 6.91 -4.56
C GLN A 89 -18.46 6.86 -4.14
N ALA A 90 -17.87 7.99 -3.78
CA ALA A 90 -16.51 8.04 -3.27
C ALA A 90 -16.34 7.31 -1.94
N GLU A 91 -17.32 7.44 -1.04
CA GLU A 91 -17.36 6.71 0.23
C GLU A 91 -17.46 5.20 -0.01
N ALA A 92 -18.35 4.76 -0.89
CA ALA A 92 -18.48 3.35 -1.25
C ALA A 92 -17.19 2.79 -1.88
N GLU A 93 -16.49 3.57 -2.71
CA GLU A 93 -15.20 3.15 -3.27
C GLU A 93 -14.11 3.06 -2.18
N PHE A 94 -14.04 4.02 -1.27
CA PHE A 94 -13.10 3.96 -0.15
C PHE A 94 -13.37 2.77 0.76
N GLU A 95 -14.63 2.40 0.98
CA GLU A 95 -15.03 1.23 1.78
C GLU A 95 -14.55 -0.11 1.19
N THR A 96 -14.10 -0.15 -0.06
CA THR A 96 -13.45 -1.33 -0.63
C THR A 96 -12.03 -1.56 -0.11
N CYS A 97 -11.43 -0.55 0.53
CA CYS A 97 -10.15 -0.65 1.20
C CYS A 97 -10.24 -1.56 2.44
N ASP A 98 -9.20 -2.36 2.69
CA ASP A 98 -9.06 -3.09 3.95
C ASP A 98 -8.64 -2.10 5.05
N THR A 99 -9.62 -1.48 5.71
CA THR A 99 -9.40 -0.45 6.72
C THR A 99 -8.71 -0.97 7.98
N VAL A 100 -8.89 -2.25 8.30
CA VAL A 100 -8.20 -2.92 9.41
C VAL A 100 -6.72 -3.06 9.08
N HIS A 101 -6.39 -3.50 7.86
CA HIS A 101 -4.99 -3.57 7.41
C HIS A 101 -4.37 -2.18 7.29
N LEU A 102 -5.12 -1.17 6.83
CA LEU A 102 -4.67 0.22 6.77
C LEU A 102 -4.27 0.74 8.15
N ASP A 103 -5.14 0.61 9.15
CA ASP A 103 -4.85 1.04 10.52
C ASP A 103 -3.66 0.28 11.10
N ALA A 104 -3.63 -1.04 10.93
CA ALA A 104 -2.50 -1.86 11.37
C ALA A 104 -1.17 -1.42 10.74
N LEU A 105 -1.15 -1.08 9.45
CA LEU A 105 0.05 -0.57 8.79
C LEU A 105 0.42 0.82 9.27
N LEU A 106 -0.52 1.76 9.34
CA LEU A 106 -0.22 3.15 9.66
C LEU A 106 0.18 3.29 11.13
N SER A 107 -0.69 2.88 12.04
CA SER A 107 -0.50 2.99 13.49
C SER A 107 0.64 2.08 13.93
N GLY A 108 0.65 0.82 13.45
CA GLY A 108 1.69 -0.14 13.79
C GLY A 108 3.09 0.25 13.30
N CYS A 109 3.23 0.78 12.08
CA CYS A 109 4.55 1.26 11.61
C CYS A 109 5.06 2.43 12.45
N ILE A 110 4.18 3.38 12.84
CA ILE A 110 4.58 4.54 13.63
C ILE A 110 5.01 4.11 15.05
N GLU A 111 4.20 3.27 15.71
CA GLU A 111 4.48 2.80 17.07
C GLU A 111 5.76 1.96 17.15
N THR A 112 6.04 1.17 16.10
CA THR A 112 7.19 0.26 16.05
C THR A 112 8.36 0.81 15.22
N ALA A 113 8.29 2.06 14.74
CA ALA A 113 9.30 2.65 13.87
C ALA A 113 10.73 2.53 14.43
N PRO A 114 11.01 2.78 15.73
CA PRO A 114 12.36 2.63 16.26
C PRO A 114 12.91 1.19 16.13
N GLN A 115 12.07 0.17 16.33
CA GLN A 115 12.43 -1.24 16.22
C GLN A 115 12.60 -1.69 14.77
N LEU A 116 11.74 -1.20 13.88
CA LEU A 116 11.84 -1.44 12.44
C LEU A 116 13.10 -0.79 11.87
N ASP A 117 13.37 0.46 12.21
CA ASP A 117 14.59 1.17 11.80
C ASP A 117 15.84 0.46 12.31
N GLU A 118 15.86 0.00 13.57
CA GLU A 118 16.99 -0.78 14.10
C GLU A 118 17.21 -2.08 13.34
N THR A 119 16.13 -2.74 12.91
CA THR A 119 16.23 -3.94 12.07
C THR A 119 16.80 -3.60 10.68
N LEU A 120 16.32 -2.51 10.07
CA LEU A 120 16.70 -2.08 8.73
C LEU A 120 18.13 -1.52 8.67
N ARG A 121 18.62 -0.89 9.76
CA ARG A 121 19.96 -0.29 9.89
C ARG A 121 21.12 -1.21 9.48
N ARG A 122 20.93 -2.53 9.61
CA ARG A 122 21.94 -3.54 9.22
C ARG A 122 22.08 -3.74 7.72
N TYR A 123 21.09 -3.28 6.95
CA TYR A 123 20.92 -3.60 5.54
C TYR A 123 20.87 -2.37 4.64
N VAL A 124 20.56 -1.21 5.22
CA VAL A 124 20.70 0.09 4.57
C VAL A 124 22.18 0.50 4.55
N ASP A 125 22.58 1.16 3.47
CA ASP A 125 23.93 1.68 3.23
C ASP A 125 24.12 3.14 3.68
N ARG A 126 23.03 3.78 4.09
CA ARG A 126 22.98 5.16 4.58
C ARG A 126 22.00 5.27 5.75
N PRO A 127 22.15 6.27 6.63
CA PRO A 127 21.19 6.55 7.70
C PRO A 127 19.77 6.71 7.15
N THR A 128 18.77 6.33 7.94
CA THR A 128 17.35 6.39 7.52
C THR A 128 16.92 7.83 7.22
N GLU A 129 17.53 8.82 7.87
CA GLU A 129 17.32 10.25 7.64
C GLU A 129 17.81 10.73 6.25
N GLN A 130 18.62 9.92 5.56
CA GLN A 130 19.08 10.19 4.19
C GLN A 130 18.27 9.42 3.14
N LEU A 131 17.24 8.69 3.55
CA LEU A 131 16.28 8.08 2.63
C LEU A 131 15.26 9.14 2.18
N SER A 132 14.76 9.00 0.96
CA SER A 132 13.55 9.76 0.63
C SER A 132 12.39 9.27 1.51
N PRO A 133 11.43 10.14 1.87
CA PRO A 133 10.30 9.74 2.70
C PRO A 133 9.48 8.59 2.10
N VAL A 134 9.44 8.48 0.77
CA VAL A 134 8.78 7.36 0.07
C VAL A 134 9.54 6.05 0.23
N GLU A 135 10.87 6.05 0.05
CA GLU A 135 11.70 4.87 0.31
C GLU A 135 11.56 4.40 1.75
N HIS A 136 11.64 5.34 2.71
CA HIS A 136 11.54 5.03 4.13
C HIS A 136 10.15 4.49 4.48
N ALA A 137 9.06 5.12 4.02
CA ALA A 137 7.71 4.61 4.23
C ALA A 137 7.51 3.21 3.63
N ALA A 138 8.00 2.96 2.41
CA ALA A 138 7.91 1.64 1.78
C ALA A 138 8.71 0.57 2.55
N LEU A 139 9.89 0.92 3.07
CA LEU A 139 10.68 0.04 3.92
C LEU A 139 9.98 -0.25 5.25
N LEU A 140 9.38 0.74 5.90
CA LEU A 140 8.61 0.57 7.14
C LEU A 140 7.43 -0.37 6.92
N ILE A 141 6.61 -0.13 5.88
CA ILE A 141 5.48 -1.01 5.53
C ILE A 141 5.97 -2.45 5.29
N GLY A 142 7.00 -2.61 4.45
CA GLY A 142 7.53 -3.94 4.12
C GLY A 142 8.09 -4.66 5.35
N ALA A 143 8.86 -3.97 6.19
CA ALA A 143 9.44 -4.54 7.41
C ALA A 143 8.35 -4.88 8.44
N TYR A 144 7.34 -4.02 8.60
CA TYR A 144 6.22 -4.26 9.49
C TYR A 144 5.43 -5.50 9.07
N GLU A 145 5.09 -5.64 7.78
CA GLU A 145 4.40 -6.84 7.30
C GLU A 145 5.25 -8.10 7.48
N LEU A 146 6.56 -8.03 7.20
CA LEU A 146 7.49 -9.13 7.43
C LEU A 146 7.63 -9.50 8.90
N ALA A 147 7.41 -8.58 9.84
CA ALA A 147 7.47 -8.87 11.26
C ALA A 147 6.11 -9.38 11.79
N HIS A 148 5.02 -8.68 11.46
CA HIS A 148 3.74 -8.78 12.16
C HIS A 148 2.62 -9.46 11.35
N CYS A 149 2.66 -9.42 10.01
CA CYS A 149 1.60 -9.95 9.16
C CYS A 149 1.96 -11.35 8.63
N VAL A 150 1.88 -12.37 9.51
CA VAL A 150 2.24 -13.77 9.16
C VAL A 150 1.33 -14.41 8.11
N ASP A 151 0.14 -13.84 7.91
CA ASP A 151 -0.82 -14.24 6.89
C ASP A 151 -0.43 -13.74 5.48
N VAL A 152 0.54 -12.82 5.39
CA VAL A 152 1.09 -12.33 4.12
C VAL A 152 2.42 -13.04 3.84
N PRO A 153 2.53 -13.86 2.77
CA PRO A 153 3.79 -14.51 2.43
C PRO A 153 4.91 -13.50 2.21
N TYR A 154 6.13 -13.80 2.65
CA TYR A 154 7.21 -12.80 2.68
C TYR A 154 7.50 -12.18 1.29
N ARG A 155 7.46 -12.98 0.21
CA ARG A 155 7.66 -12.48 -1.16
C ARG A 155 6.57 -11.51 -1.60
N VAL A 156 5.35 -11.67 -1.10
CA VAL A 156 4.24 -10.76 -1.40
C VAL A 156 4.45 -9.43 -0.68
N ALA A 157 4.78 -9.45 0.61
CA ALA A 157 5.11 -8.23 1.37
C ALA A 157 6.23 -7.42 0.69
N ILE A 158 7.34 -8.07 0.30
CA ILE A 158 8.44 -7.42 -0.41
C ILE A 158 7.96 -6.84 -1.74
N ASN A 159 7.26 -7.63 -2.56
CA ASN A 159 6.80 -7.17 -3.87
C ASN A 159 5.84 -5.98 -3.78
N GLU A 160 4.93 -5.97 -2.80
CA GLU A 160 4.00 -4.85 -2.62
C GLU A 160 4.75 -3.59 -2.15
N ALA A 161 5.72 -3.69 -1.22
CA ALA A 161 6.57 -2.56 -0.84
C ALA A 161 7.40 -2.01 -2.01
N VAL A 162 7.92 -2.89 -2.87
CA VAL A 162 8.62 -2.49 -4.10
C VAL A 162 7.68 -1.79 -5.08
N ASN A 163 6.44 -2.27 -5.22
CA ASN A 163 5.44 -1.64 -6.08
C ASN A 163 5.02 -0.25 -5.56
N LEU A 164 4.92 -0.08 -4.24
CA LEU A 164 4.73 1.23 -3.62
C LEU A 164 5.86 2.19 -4.00
N ALA A 165 7.12 1.76 -3.86
CA ALA A 165 8.27 2.58 -4.24
C ALA A 165 8.31 2.91 -5.74
N LYS A 166 7.80 2.03 -6.62
CA LYS A 166 7.63 2.34 -8.05
C LYS A 166 6.53 3.35 -8.33
N ALA A 167 5.43 3.27 -7.59
CA ALA A 167 4.25 4.10 -7.82
C ALA A 167 4.43 5.53 -7.29
N PHE A 168 5.12 5.68 -6.16
CA PHE A 168 5.23 6.97 -5.45
C PHE A 168 6.66 7.54 -5.44
N GLY A 169 7.67 6.73 -5.72
CA GLY A 169 9.07 7.11 -5.57
C GLY A 169 9.73 7.62 -6.85
N GLY A 170 10.99 8.04 -6.71
CA GLY A 170 11.82 8.44 -7.84
C GLY A 170 12.40 7.27 -8.62
N THR A 171 13.18 7.58 -9.65
CA THR A 171 13.90 6.60 -10.47
C THR A 171 14.76 5.69 -9.58
N ASP A 172 14.67 4.38 -9.80
CA ASP A 172 15.45 3.33 -9.11
C ASP A 172 15.26 3.10 -7.60
N GLY A 173 14.48 3.92 -6.87
CA GLY A 173 14.26 3.72 -5.42
C GLY A 173 13.66 2.34 -5.07
N HIS A 174 12.86 1.78 -5.98
CA HIS A 174 12.32 0.43 -5.84
C HIS A 174 13.37 -0.69 -5.82
N LYS A 175 14.52 -0.52 -6.50
CA LYS A 175 15.63 -1.49 -6.46
C LYS A 175 16.27 -1.50 -5.08
N TYR A 176 16.39 -0.31 -4.47
CA TYR A 176 16.89 -0.14 -3.12
C TYR A 176 15.98 -0.84 -2.10
N VAL A 177 14.68 -0.52 -2.14
CA VAL A 177 13.66 -1.16 -1.27
C VAL A 177 13.70 -2.68 -1.39
N ASN A 178 13.77 -3.21 -2.62
CA ASN A 178 13.87 -4.65 -2.83
C ASN A 178 15.12 -5.24 -2.15
N GLY A 179 16.29 -4.66 -2.41
CA GLY A 179 17.56 -5.17 -1.89
C GLY A 179 17.68 -5.13 -0.36
N VAL A 180 17.10 -4.12 0.29
CA VAL A 180 17.07 -4.01 1.75
C VAL A 180 16.10 -5.04 2.34
N LEU A 181 14.86 -5.11 1.82
CA LEU A 181 13.84 -6.02 2.36
C LEU A 181 14.17 -7.51 2.11
N ASP A 182 14.80 -7.85 0.99
CA ASP A 182 15.28 -9.23 0.74
C ASP A 182 16.27 -9.70 1.81
N LYS A 183 17.13 -8.80 2.29
CA LYS A 183 18.07 -9.10 3.39
C LYS A 183 17.36 -9.14 4.73
N ALA A 184 16.49 -8.16 5.01
CA ALA A 184 15.72 -8.11 6.25
C ALA A 184 14.80 -9.34 6.43
N ALA A 185 14.21 -9.84 5.34
CA ALA A 185 13.35 -11.02 5.36
C ALA A 185 14.09 -12.28 5.85
N ALA A 186 15.40 -12.41 5.59
CA ALA A 186 16.18 -13.54 6.10
C ALA A 186 16.28 -13.54 7.64
N GLN A 187 16.19 -12.36 8.27
CA GLN A 187 16.13 -12.22 9.72
C GLN A 187 14.70 -12.32 10.26
N LEU A 188 13.73 -11.69 9.61
CA LEU A 188 12.34 -11.58 10.08
C LEU A 188 11.48 -12.83 9.78
N ARG A 189 11.76 -13.52 8.67
CA ARG A 189 11.06 -14.73 8.20
C ARG A 189 12.03 -15.85 7.80
N PRO A 190 12.97 -16.27 8.68
CA PRO A 190 14.03 -17.22 8.34
C PRO A 190 13.48 -18.56 7.82
N ALA A 191 12.38 -19.05 8.40
CA ALA A 191 11.75 -20.31 7.99
C ALA A 191 11.18 -20.24 6.56
N GLU A 192 10.46 -19.17 6.21
CA GLU A 192 9.92 -18.99 4.85
C GLU A 192 11.06 -18.82 3.84
N VAL A 193 12.09 -18.04 4.17
CA VAL A 193 13.23 -17.80 3.29
C VAL A 193 14.05 -19.07 3.05
N ALA A 194 14.27 -19.88 4.09
CA ALA A 194 14.98 -21.15 3.96
C ALA A 194 14.22 -22.12 3.06
N ALA A 195 12.91 -22.30 3.28
CA ALA A 195 12.05 -23.13 2.44
C ALA A 195 12.04 -22.67 0.97
N ALA A 196 12.10 -21.36 0.76
CA ALA A 196 12.09 -20.73 -0.56
C ALA A 196 13.41 -20.81 -1.33
N ARG A 197 14.55 -21.08 -0.66
CA ARG A 197 15.90 -21.18 -1.27
C ARG A 197 16.40 -22.63 -1.38
N GLY A 198 15.82 -23.54 -0.60
CA GLY A 198 16.19 -24.96 -0.57
C GLY A 198 15.44 -25.86 -1.55
N GLY A 199 14.64 -25.29 -2.46
CA GLY A 199 13.94 -26.00 -3.54
C GLY A 199 14.28 -25.40 -4.90
#